data_AF-A0A969I7D1-F1
#
_entry.id   AF-A0A969I7D1-F1
#
_cell.length_a   1.000
_cell.length_b   1.000
_cell.length_c   1.000
_cell.angle_alpha   90.00
_cell.angle_beta   90.00
_cell.angle_gamma   90.00
#
_symmetry.space_group_name_H-M   'P 1'
#
loop_
_entity.id
_entity.type
_entity.pdbx_description
1 polymer ?
#
loop_
_entity_poly.entity_id
_entity_poly.type
_entity_poly.pdbx_seq_one_letter_code
_entity_poly.pdbx_strand_id
1 'polypeptide(L)'
;VGLDQDPDFAKQNDKSKWPIMKKKLAERFKTKTFAALDNPPRSSMDAVVQGTVDGLKLLATVAAMLVVMVALVALANSLLGVLTRPLGVTLTLQGILGWLCAPIAFLIGIPWSEAVAAGSLIGQKIVLNEFLAYLDLARMPPEVISPRSRLMMTYALCGFANLGSLGIMVGGLTAMVPDRRDDIVAMAPKSLLVGLLATLLSAAIVGTIVWR
;
A
#
# COMPACT_ATOMS: atom_id res chain seq x y z
N VAL A 1 -13.79 -23.47 16.13
CA VAL A 1 -13.66 -23.10 17.55
C VAL A 1 -14.65 -21.97 17.80
N GLY A 2 -15.70 -22.26 18.57
CA GLY A 2 -16.97 -21.53 18.54
C GLY A 2 -16.88 -20.09 19.05
N LEU A 3 -17.14 -19.13 18.15
CA LEU A 3 -17.42 -17.74 18.50
C LEU A 3 -18.84 -17.56 19.10
N ASP A 4 -19.71 -18.55 18.95
CA ASP A 4 -21.08 -18.55 19.49
C ASP A 4 -21.17 -18.87 20.99
N GLN A 5 -20.07 -19.26 21.64
CA GLN A 5 -20.06 -19.57 23.08
C GLN A 5 -19.52 -18.43 23.95
N ASP A 6 -19.20 -17.28 23.36
CA ASP A 6 -18.90 -16.07 24.12
C ASP A 6 -20.23 -15.41 24.58
N PRO A 7 -20.53 -15.36 25.90
CA PRO A 7 -21.78 -14.80 26.41
C PRO A 7 -21.96 -13.30 26.09
N ASP A 8 -20.90 -12.59 25.68
CA ASP A 8 -21.00 -11.20 25.20
C ASP A 8 -21.32 -11.07 23.70
N PHE A 9 -21.11 -12.12 22.89
CA PHE A 9 -21.43 -12.11 21.45
C PHE A 9 -22.95 -12.06 21.21
N ALA A 10 -23.73 -12.80 22.02
CA ALA A 10 -25.20 -12.78 21.98
C ALA A 10 -25.79 -11.42 22.38
N LYS A 11 -25.13 -10.67 23.29
CA LYS A 11 -25.56 -9.32 23.70
C LYS A 11 -25.23 -8.26 22.64
N GLN A 12 -24.12 -8.43 21.91
CA GLN A 12 -23.72 -7.52 20.83
C GLN A 12 -24.52 -7.73 19.54
N ASN A 13 -25.03 -8.95 19.29
CA ASN A 13 -25.79 -9.29 18.08
C ASN A 13 -27.32 -9.36 18.32
N ASP A 14 -27.83 -8.54 19.23
CA ASP A 14 -29.27 -8.39 19.47
C ASP A 14 -29.93 -7.64 18.31
N LYS A 15 -30.50 -8.42 17.38
CA LYS A 15 -31.17 -7.93 16.17
C LYS A 15 -32.35 -7.00 16.45
N SER A 16 -32.94 -7.02 17.66
CA SER A 16 -34.03 -6.11 18.04
C SER A 16 -33.57 -4.65 18.16
N LYS A 17 -32.27 -4.43 18.42
CA LYS A 17 -31.66 -3.10 18.53
C LYS A 17 -31.21 -2.53 17.19
N TRP A 18 -31.18 -3.35 16.14
CA TRP A 18 -30.70 -2.95 14.82
C TRP A 18 -31.48 -1.79 14.19
N PRO A 19 -32.82 -1.67 14.32
CA PRO A 19 -33.57 -0.52 13.83
C PRO A 19 -33.17 0.79 14.54
N ILE A 20 -32.99 0.74 15.85
CA ILE A 20 -32.57 1.90 16.67
C ILE A 20 -31.14 2.28 16.34
N MET A 21 -30.26 1.29 16.17
CA MET A 21 -28.86 1.51 15.81
C MET A 21 -28.75 2.09 14.40
N LYS A 22 -29.51 1.56 13.42
CA LYS A 22 -29.60 2.11 12.05
C LYS A 22 -30.13 3.54 12.06
N LYS A 23 -31.14 3.85 12.88
CA LYS A 23 -31.69 5.22 13.01
C LYS A 23 -30.67 6.18 13.64
N LYS A 24 -30.00 5.78 14.73
CA LYS A 24 -28.90 6.55 15.33
C LYS A 24 -27.72 6.73 14.37
N LEU A 25 -27.38 5.70 13.58
CA LEU A 25 -26.34 5.78 12.56
C LEU A 25 -26.75 6.77 11.48
N ALA A 26 -27.98 6.66 10.95
CA ALA A 26 -28.52 7.55 9.93
C ALA A 26 -28.62 9.01 10.42
N GLU A 27 -28.99 9.23 11.69
CA GLU A 27 -28.98 10.56 12.30
C GLU A 27 -27.55 11.10 12.44
N ARG A 28 -26.58 10.27 12.85
CA ARG A 28 -25.15 10.64 12.90
C ARG A 28 -24.57 10.95 11.52
N PHE A 29 -25.02 10.25 10.48
CA PHE A 29 -24.65 10.54 9.09
C PHE A 29 -25.35 11.80 8.54
N LYS A 30 -26.57 12.12 9.00
CA LYS A 30 -27.26 13.37 8.66
C LYS A 30 -26.68 14.61 9.34
N THR A 31 -26.18 14.47 10.57
CA THR A 31 -25.63 15.60 11.37
C THR A 31 -24.15 15.84 11.17
N LYS A 32 -23.38 14.86 10.70
CA LYS A 32 -22.03 15.11 10.21
C LYS A 32 -22.10 15.56 8.75
N THR A 33 -22.30 16.86 8.58
CA THR A 33 -21.89 17.58 7.37
C THR A 33 -20.55 17.00 6.93
N PHE A 34 -20.47 16.50 5.69
CA PHE A 34 -19.19 16.26 5.02
C PHE A 34 -18.28 17.43 5.37
N ALA A 35 -17.07 17.14 5.88
CA ALA A 35 -16.13 18.14 6.39
C ALA A 35 -16.28 19.44 5.61
N ALA A 36 -16.76 20.50 6.27
CA ALA A 36 -16.95 21.78 5.61
C ALA A 36 -15.60 22.14 4.99
N LEU A 37 -15.53 22.17 3.66
CA LEU A 37 -14.31 22.54 2.97
C LEU A 37 -13.99 23.98 3.38
N ASP A 38 -12.78 24.23 3.84
CA ASP A 38 -12.36 25.60 4.21
C ASP A 38 -12.52 26.56 3.03
N ASN A 39 -12.46 26.04 1.79
CA ASN A 39 -12.73 26.78 0.57
C ASN A 39 -13.48 25.92 -0.46
N PRO A 40 -14.82 25.90 -0.45
CA PRO A 40 -15.59 25.12 -1.41
C PRO A 40 -15.57 25.80 -2.80
N PRO A 41 -15.42 25.02 -3.89
CA PRO A 41 -15.44 25.59 -5.24
C PRO A 41 -16.81 26.18 -5.57
N ARG A 42 -16.82 27.37 -6.17
CA ARG A 42 -18.03 28.15 -6.48
C ARG A 42 -18.62 27.85 -7.86
N SER A 43 -17.86 27.19 -8.74
CA SER A 43 -18.30 26.78 -10.08
C SER A 43 -17.49 25.56 -10.56
N SER A 44 -17.95 24.90 -11.63
CA SER A 44 -17.19 23.81 -12.26
C SER A 44 -15.80 24.25 -12.72
N MET A 45 -15.67 25.49 -13.22
CA MET A 45 -14.38 26.03 -13.63
C MET A 45 -13.46 26.29 -12.43
N ASP A 46 -14.01 26.82 -11.34
CA ASP A 46 -13.28 27.02 -10.09
C ASP A 46 -12.79 25.68 -9.50
N ALA A 47 -13.61 24.63 -9.53
CA ALA A 47 -13.21 23.28 -9.13
C ALA A 47 -12.05 22.73 -9.98
N VAL A 48 -12.07 22.94 -11.30
CA VAL A 48 -10.97 22.54 -12.20
C VAL A 48 -9.68 23.28 -11.86
N VAL A 49 -9.75 24.60 -11.62
CA VAL A 49 -8.58 25.41 -11.28
C VAL A 49 -8.01 25.01 -9.92
N GLN A 50 -8.85 24.88 -8.89
CA GLN A 50 -8.42 24.44 -7.56
C GLN A 50 -7.80 23.05 -7.60
N GLY A 51 -8.46 22.09 -8.25
CA GLY A 51 -7.93 20.73 -8.42
C GLY A 51 -6.60 20.69 -9.19
N THR A 52 -6.40 21.58 -10.17
CA THR A 52 -5.13 21.70 -10.88
C THR A 52 -4.00 22.19 -9.97
N VAL A 53 -4.28 23.20 -9.13
CA VAL A 53 -3.29 23.74 -8.18
C VAL A 53 -2.93 22.70 -7.11
N ASP A 54 -3.92 21.97 -6.59
CA ASP A 54 -3.68 20.91 -5.62
C ASP A 54 -2.93 19.73 -6.25
N GLY A 55 -3.27 19.37 -7.49
CA GLY A 55 -2.53 18.38 -8.28
C GLY A 55 -1.07 18.76 -8.51
N LEU A 56 -0.78 20.04 -8.79
CA LEU A 56 0.59 20.52 -8.96
C LEU A 56 1.42 20.36 -7.68
N LYS A 57 0.84 20.69 -6.51
CA LYS A 57 1.50 20.49 -5.21
C LYS A 57 1.79 19.00 -4.95
N LEU A 58 0.82 18.13 -5.24
CA LEU A 58 1.00 16.68 -5.12
C LEU A 58 2.12 16.18 -6.04
N LEU A 59 2.11 16.58 -7.32
CA LEU A 59 3.11 16.20 -8.31
C LEU A 59 4.52 16.60 -7.86
N ALA A 60 4.70 17.86 -7.44
CA ALA A 60 5.99 18.37 -6.98
C ALA A 60 6.52 17.58 -5.77
N THR A 61 5.62 17.24 -4.83
CA THR A 61 5.96 16.44 -3.65
C THR A 61 6.42 15.03 -4.03
N VAL A 62 5.69 14.36 -4.94
CA VAL A 62 6.04 13.03 -5.42
C VAL A 62 7.36 13.05 -6.18
N ALA A 63 7.57 14.01 -7.09
CA ALA A 63 8.82 14.14 -7.85
C ALA A 63 10.04 14.34 -6.93
N ALA A 64 9.94 15.25 -5.96
CA ALA A 64 11.01 15.49 -5.00
C ALA A 64 11.31 14.24 -4.16
N MET A 65 10.26 13.56 -3.66
CA MET A 65 10.41 12.33 -2.88
C MET A 65 11.10 11.22 -3.70
N LEU A 66 10.78 11.08 -4.99
CA LEU A 66 11.40 10.09 -5.86
C LEU A 66 12.89 10.32 -6.06
N VAL A 67 13.31 11.57 -6.28
CA VAL A 67 14.74 11.91 -6.41
C VAL A 67 15.49 11.52 -5.14
N VAL A 68 14.94 11.86 -3.96
CA VAL A 68 15.54 11.52 -2.67
C VAL A 68 15.60 10.01 -2.47
N MET A 69 14.50 9.28 -2.71
CA MET A 69 14.46 7.83 -2.54
C MET A 69 15.43 7.10 -3.47
N VAL A 70 15.51 7.46 -4.74
CA VAL A 70 16.47 6.86 -5.68
C VAL A 70 17.90 7.11 -5.23
N ALA A 71 18.22 8.33 -4.78
CA ALA A 71 19.55 8.65 -4.25
C ALA A 71 19.89 7.84 -3.00
N LEU A 72 18.95 7.68 -2.07
CA LEU A 72 19.15 6.88 -0.85
C LEU A 72 19.34 5.40 -1.16
N VAL A 73 18.58 4.85 -2.11
CA VAL A 73 18.77 3.46 -2.58
C VAL A 73 20.13 3.29 -3.22
N ALA A 74 20.55 4.22 -4.07
CA ALA A 74 21.86 4.18 -4.70
C ALA A 74 22.99 4.23 -3.66
N LEU A 75 22.85 5.07 -2.62
CA LEU A 75 23.77 5.13 -1.50
C LEU A 75 23.79 3.82 -0.70
N ALA A 76 22.63 3.28 -0.35
CA ALA A 76 22.52 2.01 0.38
C ALA A 76 23.15 0.86 -0.41
N ASN A 77 22.87 0.77 -1.71
CA ASN A 77 23.49 -0.21 -2.60
C ASN A 77 25.01 -0.04 -2.71
N SER A 78 25.49 1.21 -2.74
CA SER A 78 26.93 1.50 -2.76
C SER A 78 27.61 1.05 -1.46
N LEU A 79 26.99 1.32 -0.31
CA LEU A 79 27.49 0.88 1.00
C LEU A 79 27.48 -0.65 1.12
N LEU A 80 26.38 -1.31 0.75
CA LEU A 80 26.29 -2.77 0.73
C LEU A 80 27.36 -3.36 -0.18
N GLY A 81 27.54 -2.80 -1.39
CA GLY A 81 28.58 -3.24 -2.32
C GLY A 81 29.99 -3.13 -1.74
N VAL A 82 30.32 -2.06 -1.02
CA VAL A 82 31.63 -1.92 -0.35
C VAL A 82 31.82 -2.98 0.74
N LEU A 83 30.78 -3.26 1.53
CA LEU A 83 30.82 -4.22 2.62
C LEU A 83 30.90 -5.67 2.14
N THR A 84 30.26 -6.00 1.02
CA THR A 84 30.18 -7.39 0.53
C THR A 84 31.25 -7.73 -0.51
N ARG A 85 31.92 -6.74 -1.11
CA ARG A 85 33.07 -6.93 -2.01
C ARG A 85 34.16 -7.85 -1.44
N PRO A 86 34.60 -7.71 -0.17
CA PRO A 86 35.57 -8.62 0.43
C PRO A 86 35.09 -10.07 0.55
N LEU A 87 33.77 -10.29 0.58
CA LEU A 87 33.14 -11.62 0.64
C LEU A 87 32.94 -12.24 -0.76
N GLY A 88 33.33 -11.55 -1.84
CA GLY A 88 33.17 -12.02 -3.21
C GLY A 88 31.73 -11.97 -3.74
N VAL A 89 30.82 -11.29 -3.04
CA VAL A 89 29.40 -11.18 -3.41
C VAL A 89 29.02 -9.70 -3.53
N THR A 90 28.21 -9.35 -4.53
CA THR A 90 27.67 -7.98 -4.69
C THR A 90 26.20 -7.98 -4.27
N LEU A 91 25.90 -7.61 -3.03
CA LEU A 91 24.51 -7.50 -2.58
C LEU A 91 23.94 -6.12 -2.86
N THR A 92 22.67 -6.11 -3.27
CA THR A 92 21.85 -4.90 -3.39
C THR A 92 20.66 -5.02 -2.45
N LEU A 93 20.10 -3.88 -2.05
CA LEU A 93 18.88 -3.81 -1.28
C LEU A 93 17.74 -4.57 -1.99
N GLN A 94 17.61 -4.38 -3.31
CA GLN A 94 16.64 -5.11 -4.13
C GLN A 94 16.87 -6.62 -4.09
N GLY A 95 18.13 -7.08 -4.12
CA GLY A 95 18.46 -8.51 -4.04
C GLY A 95 18.08 -9.12 -2.69
N ILE A 96 18.35 -8.41 -1.59
CA ILE A 96 17.98 -8.85 -0.23
C ILE A 96 16.45 -8.93 -0.11
N LEU A 97 15.75 -7.88 -0.54
CA LEU A 97 14.28 -7.85 -0.56
C LEU A 97 13.70 -8.92 -1.50
N GLY A 98 14.39 -9.19 -2.60
CA GLY A 98 14.06 -10.25 -3.55
C GLY A 98 13.98 -11.61 -2.90
N TRP A 99 15.06 -12.01 -2.22
CA TRP A 99 15.08 -13.28 -1.49
C TRP A 99 14.08 -13.33 -0.34
N LEU A 100 13.91 -12.23 0.39
CA LEU A 100 12.99 -12.17 1.53
C LEU A 100 11.52 -12.32 1.09
N CYS A 101 11.15 -11.70 -0.03
CA CYS A 101 9.78 -11.69 -0.54
C CYS A 101 9.52 -12.74 -1.63
N ALA A 102 10.52 -13.49 -2.10
CA ALA A 102 10.35 -14.56 -3.09
C ALA A 102 9.33 -15.63 -2.65
N PRO A 103 9.29 -16.10 -1.39
CA PRO A 103 8.27 -17.04 -0.95
C PRO A 103 6.85 -16.47 -1.09
N ILE A 104 6.67 -15.17 -0.84
CA ILE A 104 5.38 -14.49 -0.98
C ILE A 104 4.99 -14.40 -2.45
N ALA A 105 5.93 -14.04 -3.33
CA ALA A 105 5.71 -14.01 -4.78
C ALA A 105 5.32 -15.40 -5.31
N PHE A 106 5.99 -16.45 -4.84
CA PHE A 106 5.64 -17.83 -5.20
C PHE A 106 4.24 -18.22 -4.72
N LEU A 107 3.87 -17.86 -3.49
CA LEU A 107 2.54 -18.16 -2.92
C LEU A 107 1.38 -17.51 -3.68
N ILE A 108 1.59 -16.34 -4.29
CA ILE A 108 0.55 -15.71 -5.13
C ILE A 108 0.50 -16.28 -6.55
N GLY A 109 1.37 -17.25 -6.89
CA GLY A 109 1.35 -17.98 -8.16
C GLY A 109 2.42 -17.58 -9.18
N ILE A 110 3.44 -16.80 -8.78
CA ILE A 110 4.60 -16.50 -9.66
C ILE A 110 5.53 -17.73 -9.72
N PRO A 111 6.02 -18.15 -10.90
CA PRO A 111 6.98 -19.24 -11.01
C PRO A 111 8.26 -18.98 -10.20
N TRP A 112 8.85 -20.00 -9.59
CA TRP A 112 10.04 -19.84 -8.75
C TRP A 112 11.22 -19.17 -9.47
N SER A 113 11.37 -19.42 -10.78
CA SER A 113 12.39 -18.79 -11.63
C SER A 113 12.27 -17.26 -11.70
N GLU A 114 11.06 -16.73 -11.52
CA GLU A 114 10.77 -15.28 -11.56
C GLU A 114 10.52 -14.72 -10.14
N ALA A 115 10.42 -15.58 -9.13
CA ALA A 115 9.98 -15.22 -7.79
C ALA A 115 10.93 -14.26 -7.07
N VAL A 116 12.24 -14.34 -7.29
CA VAL A 116 13.21 -13.40 -6.71
C VAL A 116 13.05 -12.00 -7.31
N ALA A 117 12.85 -11.89 -8.63
CA ALA A 117 12.62 -10.61 -9.30
C ALA A 117 11.25 -10.02 -8.91
N ALA A 118 10.20 -10.83 -8.85
CA ALA A 118 8.90 -10.40 -8.34
C ALA A 118 8.97 -9.99 -6.87
N GLY A 119 9.70 -10.77 -6.05
CA GLY A 119 9.96 -10.49 -4.65
C GLY A 119 10.65 -9.15 -4.44
N SER A 120 11.61 -8.79 -5.31
CA SER A 120 12.33 -7.52 -5.16
C SER A 120 11.38 -6.34 -5.35
N LEU A 121 10.43 -6.45 -6.28
CA LEU A 121 9.39 -5.44 -6.51
C LEU A 121 8.41 -5.35 -5.33
N ILE A 122 7.98 -6.48 -4.76
CA ILE A 122 7.10 -6.51 -3.58
C ILE A 122 7.80 -5.84 -2.38
N GLY A 123 9.03 -6.24 -2.08
CA GLY A 123 9.79 -5.65 -0.99
C GLY A 123 10.09 -4.17 -1.21
N GLN A 124 10.41 -3.79 -2.45
CA GLN A 124 10.63 -2.39 -2.82
C GLN A 124 9.38 -1.54 -2.60
N LYS A 125 8.21 -2.06 -2.95
CA LYS A 125 6.94 -1.42 -2.65
C LYS A 125 6.78 -1.19 -1.14
N ILE A 126 7.00 -2.21 -0.31
CA ILE A 126 6.78 -2.12 1.14
C ILE A 126 7.72 -1.10 1.79
N VAL A 127 9.01 -1.17 1.47
CA VAL A 127 10.06 -0.38 2.13
C VAL A 127 10.18 1.02 1.56
N LEU A 128 10.07 1.18 0.24
CA LEU A 128 10.30 2.44 -0.46
C LEU A 128 8.99 3.08 -0.90
N ASN A 129 8.39 2.56 -1.98
CA ASN A 129 7.08 2.93 -2.51
C ASN A 129 6.74 2.12 -3.76
N GLU A 130 5.45 2.09 -4.11
CA GLU A 130 4.91 1.44 -5.30
C GLU A 130 5.35 2.09 -6.61
N PHE A 131 5.53 3.42 -6.65
CA PHE A 131 5.90 4.12 -7.89
C PHE A 131 7.27 3.69 -8.41
N LEU A 132 8.27 3.60 -7.53
CA LEU A 132 9.60 3.11 -7.87
C LEU A 132 9.55 1.63 -8.28
N ALA A 133 8.74 0.81 -7.60
CA ALA A 133 8.53 -0.58 -8.02
C ALA A 133 7.90 -0.67 -9.41
N TYR A 134 6.97 0.22 -9.78
CA TYR A 134 6.42 0.29 -11.14
C TYR A 134 7.46 0.70 -12.18
N LEU A 135 8.34 1.67 -11.86
CA LEU A 135 9.42 2.06 -12.77
C LEU A 135 10.37 0.89 -13.05
N ASP A 136 10.70 0.10 -12.02
CA ASP A 136 11.57 -1.06 -12.19
C ASP A 136 10.87 -2.20 -12.93
N LEU A 137 9.59 -2.47 -12.63
CA LEU A 137 8.79 -3.42 -13.40
C LEU A 137 8.73 -3.03 -14.89
N ALA A 138 8.54 -1.75 -15.20
CA ALA A 138 8.48 -1.24 -16.57
C ALA A 138 9.80 -1.42 -17.34
N ARG A 139 10.94 -1.41 -16.62
CA ARG A 139 12.28 -1.60 -17.21
C ARG A 139 12.69 -3.07 -17.30
N MET A 140 12.10 -3.96 -16.50
CA MET A 140 12.40 -5.39 -16.57
C MET A 140 11.99 -5.94 -17.94
N PRO A 141 12.83 -6.73 -18.60
CA PRO A 141 12.50 -7.29 -19.91
C PRO A 141 11.68 -8.60 -19.74
N PRO A 142 10.99 -9.07 -20.79
CA PRO A 142 10.12 -10.26 -20.72
C PRO A 142 10.82 -11.56 -20.30
N GLU A 143 12.15 -11.64 -20.47
CA GLU A 143 12.97 -12.79 -20.08
C GLU A 143 13.15 -12.90 -18.56
N VAL A 144 12.96 -11.80 -17.82
CA VAL A 144 13.05 -11.75 -16.35
C VAL A 144 11.70 -11.97 -15.69
N ILE A 145 10.65 -11.34 -16.23
CA ILE A 145 9.27 -11.49 -15.79
C ILE A 145 8.39 -11.70 -17.02
N SER A 146 7.74 -12.87 -17.08
CA SER A 146 6.84 -13.24 -18.16
C SER A 146 5.63 -12.30 -18.24
N PRO A 147 4.93 -12.21 -19.38
CA PRO A 147 3.74 -11.37 -19.52
C PRO A 147 2.65 -11.65 -18.47
N ARG A 148 2.49 -12.93 -18.08
CA ARG A 148 1.55 -13.34 -17.02
C ARG A 148 1.98 -12.80 -15.66
N SER A 149 3.23 -13.05 -15.25
CA SER A 149 3.77 -12.53 -14.00
C SER A 149 3.76 -11.00 -13.96
N ARG A 150 4.03 -10.34 -15.09
CA ARG A 150 3.94 -8.88 -15.21
C ARG A 150 2.55 -8.37 -14.92
N LEU A 151 1.53 -9.03 -15.46
CA LEU A 151 0.14 -8.69 -15.18
C LEU A 151 -0.18 -8.89 -13.71
N MET A 152 0.17 -10.03 -13.13
CA MET A 152 -0.02 -10.30 -11.71
C MET A 152 0.68 -9.26 -10.83
N MET A 153 1.93 -8.91 -11.15
CA MET A 153 2.70 -7.89 -10.46
C MET A 153 2.08 -6.50 -10.59
N THR A 154 1.46 -6.18 -11.72
CA THR A 154 0.72 -4.92 -11.89
C THR A 154 -0.39 -4.78 -10.84
N TYR A 155 -1.10 -5.88 -10.51
CA TYR A 155 -2.10 -5.89 -9.44
C TYR A 155 -1.47 -5.95 -8.05
N ALA A 156 -0.40 -6.73 -7.87
CA ALA A 156 0.30 -6.83 -6.59
C ALA A 156 0.88 -5.50 -6.14
N LEU A 157 1.36 -4.69 -7.09
CA LEU A 157 1.92 -3.37 -6.82
C LEU A 157 0.85 -2.28 -6.65
N CYS A 158 -0.38 -2.50 -7.13
CA CYS A 158 -1.47 -1.52 -7.13
C CYS A 158 -2.02 -1.24 -5.73
N GLY A 159 -1.32 -0.41 -4.96
CA GLY A 159 -1.78 0.10 -3.68
C GLY A 159 -0.68 0.74 -2.85
N PHE A 160 -1.05 1.74 -2.05
CA PHE A 160 -0.16 2.55 -1.20
C PHE A 160 0.23 1.86 0.12
N ALA A 161 0.35 0.54 0.10
CA ALA A 161 0.77 -0.24 1.27
C ALA A 161 2.30 -0.20 1.39
N ASN A 162 2.83 0.93 1.87
CA ASN A 162 4.24 1.16 2.12
C ASN A 162 4.46 1.99 3.41
N LEU A 163 5.68 2.00 3.93
CA LEU A 163 6.01 2.70 5.19
C LEU A 163 5.81 4.23 5.10
N GLY A 164 6.07 4.84 3.94
CA GLY A 164 5.89 6.28 3.72
C GLY A 164 4.42 6.70 3.75
N SER A 165 3.58 6.00 3.00
CA SER A 165 2.12 6.19 2.98
C SER A 165 1.49 5.89 4.33
N LEU A 166 2.05 4.97 5.12
CA LEU A 166 1.61 4.77 6.50
C LEU A 166 1.84 6.02 7.35
N GLY A 167 3.00 6.66 7.24
CA GLY A 167 3.31 7.92 7.91
C GLY A 167 2.36 9.04 7.50
N ILE A 168 2.09 9.19 6.19
CA ILE A 168 1.14 10.18 5.66
C ILE A 168 -0.27 9.93 6.21
N MET A 169 -0.73 8.68 6.20
CA MET A 169 -2.05 8.30 6.69
C MET A 169 -2.19 8.59 8.20
N VAL A 170 -1.20 8.18 9.01
CA VAL A 170 -1.20 8.44 10.46
C VAL A 170 -1.18 9.95 10.71
N GLY A 171 -0.30 10.71 10.05
CA GLY A 171 -0.23 12.17 10.20
C GLY A 171 -1.55 12.86 9.83
N GLY A 172 -2.14 12.50 8.69
CA GLY A 172 -3.41 13.08 8.24
C GLY A 172 -4.59 12.72 9.15
N LEU A 173 -4.76 11.46 9.51
CA LEU A 173 -5.86 11.01 10.37
C LEU A 173 -5.75 11.59 11.79
N THR A 174 -4.54 11.68 12.34
CA THR A 174 -4.32 12.25 13.68
C THR A 174 -4.51 13.77 13.71
N ALA A 175 -4.21 14.47 12.62
CA ALA A 175 -4.53 15.89 12.48
C ALA A 175 -6.05 16.14 12.40
N MET A 176 -6.80 15.26 11.74
CA MET A 176 -8.25 15.37 11.61
C MET A 176 -9.01 14.94 12.88
N VAL A 177 -8.52 13.92 13.60
CA VAL A 177 -9.16 13.38 14.80
C VAL A 177 -8.12 13.14 15.91
N PRO A 178 -7.63 14.22 16.55
CA PRO A 178 -6.53 14.13 17.53
C PRO A 178 -6.86 13.25 18.72
N ASP A 179 -8.12 13.23 19.17
CA ASP A 179 -8.58 12.43 20.32
C ASP A 179 -8.48 10.90 20.09
N ARG A 180 -8.33 10.46 18.84
CA ARG A 180 -8.18 9.03 18.48
C ARG A 180 -6.75 8.67 18.05
N ARG A 181 -5.78 9.52 18.37
CA ARG A 181 -4.40 9.32 17.95
C ARG A 181 -3.86 7.93 18.32
N ASP A 182 -4.09 7.51 19.56
CA ASP A 182 -3.53 6.25 20.05
C ASP A 182 -4.15 5.03 19.37
N ASP A 183 -5.47 5.07 19.08
CA ASP A 183 -6.15 4.04 18.26
C ASP A 183 -5.52 3.95 16.86
N ILE A 184 -5.31 5.11 16.21
CA ILE A 184 -4.78 5.20 14.83
C ILE A 184 -3.35 4.64 14.78
N VAL A 185 -2.49 5.06 15.69
CA VAL A 185 -1.10 4.60 15.76
C VAL A 185 -1.03 3.10 16.07
N ALA A 186 -1.88 2.60 16.98
CA ALA A 186 -1.91 1.18 17.30
C ALA A 186 -2.35 0.29 16.12
N MET A 187 -3.23 0.79 15.25
CA MET A 187 -3.71 0.06 14.07
C MET A 187 -2.82 0.20 12.83
N ALA A 188 -1.95 1.20 12.78
CA ALA A 188 -1.13 1.51 11.61
C ALA A 188 -0.30 0.31 11.06
N PRO A 189 0.42 -0.47 11.88
CA PRO A 189 1.15 -1.63 11.35
C PRO A 189 0.22 -2.71 10.78
N LYS A 190 -0.94 -2.89 11.40
CA LYS A 190 -1.95 -3.87 10.94
C LYS A 190 -2.58 -3.42 9.62
N SER A 191 -2.86 -2.13 9.45
CA SER A 191 -3.42 -1.60 8.20
C SER A 191 -2.46 -1.75 7.04
N LEU A 192 -1.14 -1.59 7.27
CA LEU A 192 -0.13 -1.82 6.26
C LEU A 192 -0.14 -3.28 5.78
N LEU A 193 -0.15 -4.24 6.72
CA LEU A 193 -0.17 -5.66 6.41
C LEU A 193 -1.45 -6.06 5.65
N VAL A 194 -2.61 -5.62 6.13
CA VAL A 194 -3.90 -5.93 5.48
C VAL A 194 -3.96 -5.31 4.08
N GLY A 195 -3.49 -4.07 3.91
CA GLY A 195 -3.41 -3.42 2.60
C GLY A 195 -2.50 -4.18 1.62
N LEU A 196 -1.34 -4.65 2.09
CA LEU A 196 -0.44 -5.47 1.29
C LEU A 196 -1.13 -6.78 0.87
N LEU A 197 -1.71 -7.52 1.83
CA LEU A 197 -2.42 -8.78 1.57
C LEU A 197 -3.58 -8.62 0.60
N ALA A 198 -4.32 -7.50 0.66
CA ALA A 198 -5.41 -7.23 -0.29
C ALA A 198 -4.91 -7.10 -1.74
N THR A 199 -3.77 -6.43 -1.95
CA THR A 199 -3.16 -6.32 -3.29
C THR A 199 -2.57 -7.64 -3.77
N LEU A 200 -1.95 -8.42 -2.87
CA LEU A 200 -1.44 -9.76 -3.18
C LEU A 200 -2.56 -10.75 -3.51
N LEU A 201 -3.69 -10.69 -2.80
CA LEU A 201 -4.86 -11.49 -3.10
C LEU A 201 -5.45 -11.15 -4.48
N SER A 202 -5.54 -9.86 -4.81
CA SER A 202 -5.96 -9.41 -6.14
C SER A 202 -5.05 -9.99 -7.24
N ALA A 203 -3.74 -9.96 -7.02
CA ALA A 203 -2.77 -10.56 -7.94
C ALA A 203 -2.93 -12.08 -8.08
N ALA A 204 -3.15 -12.78 -6.97
CA ALA A 204 -3.39 -14.22 -6.97
C ALA A 204 -4.66 -14.59 -7.75
N ILE A 205 -5.76 -13.85 -7.53
CA ILE A 205 -7.02 -14.02 -8.28
C ILE A 205 -6.76 -13.84 -9.78
N VAL A 206 -6.08 -12.77 -10.19
CA VAL A 206 -5.71 -12.55 -11.60
C VAL A 206 -4.86 -13.71 -12.13
N GLY A 207 -3.91 -14.20 -11.34
CA GLY A 207 -3.10 -15.37 -11.67
C GLY A 207 -3.91 -16.64 -11.92
N THR A 208 -5.06 -16.82 -11.24
CA THR A 208 -5.97 -17.94 -11.50
C THR A 208 -6.80 -17.77 -12.77
N ILE A 209 -7.21 -16.54 -13.09
CA ILE A 209 -8.06 -16.24 -14.25
C ILE A 209 -7.25 -16.30 -15.55
N VAL A 210 -6.03 -15.77 -15.53
CA VAL A 210 -5.14 -15.65 -16.71
C VAL A 210 -4.24 -16.88 -16.81
N TRP A 211 -4.82 -18.08 -16.65
CA TRP A 211 -4.07 -19.35 -16.57
C TRP A 211 -3.39 -19.75 -17.90
N ARG A 212 -3.73 -19.11 -19.01
CA ARG A 212 -3.20 -19.41 -20.35
C ARG A 212 -1.74 -18.99 -20.54
#